data_AF-A0A1D9GJ46-F1
#
_entry.id   AF-A0A1D9GJ46-F1
#
_cell.length_a   1.000
_cell.length_b   1.000
_cell.length_c   1.000
_cell.angle_alpha   90.00
_cell.angle_beta   90.00
_cell.angle_gamma   90.00
#
_symmetry.space_group_name_H-M   'P 1'
#
loop_
_entity.id
_entity.type
_entity.pdbx_description
1 polymer ?
#
loop_
_entity_poly.entity_id
_entity_poly.type
_entity_poly.pdbx_seq_one_letter_code
_entity_poly.pdbx_strand_id
1 'polypeptide(L)'
;MAKKAKQNVDKVVKKVNKEFEKTSTQIESLISDALKQFDSLQHQIQDPVRKLLKEVDELRDREMKRFNEEFERRMNEFHELQSSILERLGMASKEAGKEVKKLTDEVSKEATTAAKKAAPKTTAKKTSAKKAPAKKTAAKKSTPKVAKPVDKSNLTLVKGIGPATAKKMKDAGITSIDQIANPSEADQEKLKAFSGVKGFDQFSAEAKKIN
;
A
#
# COMPACT_ATOMS: atom_id res chain seq x y z
N MET A 1 -82.28 10.28 -2.30
CA MET A 1 -81.01 10.44 -3.05
C MET A 1 -79.76 9.95 -2.28
N ALA A 2 -79.68 10.06 -0.95
CA ALA A 2 -78.46 9.73 -0.17
C ALA A 2 -78.01 8.24 -0.18
N LYS A 3 -78.93 7.29 -0.32
CA LYS A 3 -78.62 5.84 -0.27
C LYS A 3 -77.82 5.35 -1.50
N LYS A 4 -78.09 5.91 -2.70
CA LYS A 4 -77.35 5.60 -3.93
C LYS A 4 -75.92 6.14 -3.91
N ALA A 5 -75.68 7.29 -3.28
CA ALA A 5 -74.35 7.87 -3.16
C ALA A 5 -73.42 7.03 -2.25
N LYS A 6 -73.91 6.59 -1.08
CA LYS A 6 -73.15 5.67 -0.19
C LYS A 6 -72.78 4.36 -0.89
N GLN A 7 -73.70 3.79 -1.66
CA GLN A 7 -73.48 2.53 -2.38
C GLN A 7 -72.43 2.64 -3.49
N ASN A 8 -72.24 3.83 -4.08
CA ASN A 8 -71.18 4.07 -5.06
C ASN A 8 -69.82 4.27 -4.39
N VAL A 9 -69.77 4.94 -3.23
CA VAL A 9 -68.54 5.09 -2.43
C VAL A 9 -68.03 3.72 -1.95
N ASP A 10 -68.90 2.84 -1.46
CA ASP A 10 -68.52 1.47 -1.06
C ASP A 10 -67.92 0.66 -2.22
N LYS A 11 -68.43 0.84 -3.44
CA LYS A 11 -67.88 0.18 -4.63
C LYS A 11 -66.51 0.71 -4.99
N VAL A 12 -66.28 2.02 -4.84
CA VAL A 12 -64.97 2.64 -5.09
C VAL A 12 -63.96 2.17 -4.06
N VAL A 13 -64.31 2.16 -2.77
CA VAL A 13 -63.44 1.65 -1.69
C VAL A 13 -63.09 0.18 -1.91
N LYS A 14 -64.06 -0.67 -2.28
CA LYS A 14 -63.78 -2.07 -2.61
C LYS A 14 -62.86 -2.25 -3.81
N LYS A 15 -63.02 -1.44 -4.86
CA LYS A 15 -62.12 -1.47 -6.02
C LYS A 15 -60.72 -1.01 -5.64
N VAL A 16 -60.61 0.07 -4.89
CA VAL A 16 -59.33 0.61 -4.43
C VAL A 16 -58.60 -0.40 -3.55
N ASN A 17 -59.27 -1.01 -2.56
CA ASN A 17 -58.67 -2.09 -1.76
C ASN A 17 -58.24 -3.27 -2.62
N LYS A 18 -59.04 -3.66 -3.63
CA LYS A 18 -58.70 -4.76 -4.52
C LYS A 18 -57.48 -4.45 -5.40
N GLU A 19 -57.34 -3.21 -5.88
CA GLU A 19 -56.15 -2.78 -6.62
C GLU A 19 -54.93 -2.62 -5.70
N PHE A 20 -55.12 -2.19 -4.45
CA PHE A 20 -54.06 -2.19 -3.44
C PHE A 20 -53.56 -3.59 -3.12
N GLU A 21 -54.45 -4.55 -2.91
CA GLU A 21 -54.03 -5.93 -2.63
C GLU A 21 -53.30 -6.54 -3.83
N LYS A 22 -53.81 -6.38 -5.05
CA LYS A 22 -53.11 -6.85 -6.26
C LYS A 22 -51.72 -6.21 -6.42
N THR A 23 -51.63 -4.90 -6.18
CA THR A 23 -50.36 -4.18 -6.25
C THR A 23 -49.42 -4.66 -5.15
N SER A 24 -49.93 -4.93 -3.94
CA SER A 24 -49.15 -5.49 -2.83
C SER A 24 -48.63 -6.87 -3.16
N THR A 25 -49.45 -7.76 -3.74
CA THR A 25 -49.02 -9.11 -4.15
C THR A 25 -47.98 -9.04 -5.27
N GLN A 26 -48.12 -8.11 -6.21
CA GLN A 26 -47.10 -7.88 -7.24
C GLN A 26 -45.79 -7.37 -6.64
N ILE A 27 -45.85 -6.46 -5.67
CA ILE A 27 -44.67 -5.96 -4.97
C ILE A 27 -44.00 -7.10 -4.17
N GLU A 28 -44.77 -7.93 -3.46
CA GLU A 28 -44.24 -9.09 -2.74
C GLU A 28 -43.61 -10.13 -3.67
N SER A 29 -44.19 -10.37 -4.87
CA SER A 29 -43.58 -11.26 -5.85
C SER A 29 -42.29 -10.70 -6.42
N LEU A 30 -42.25 -9.40 -6.73
CA LEU A 30 -41.05 -8.70 -7.19
C LEU A 30 -39.94 -8.73 -6.13
N ILE A 31 -40.29 -8.54 -4.86
CA ILE A 31 -39.33 -8.63 -3.74
C ILE A 31 -38.83 -10.08 -3.60
N SER A 32 -39.72 -11.07 -3.67
CA SER A 32 -39.35 -12.49 -3.57
C SER A 32 -38.42 -12.92 -4.71
N ASP A 33 -38.69 -12.46 -5.94
CA ASP A 33 -37.84 -12.75 -7.09
C ASP A 33 -36.51 -12.00 -6.99
N ALA A 34 -36.50 -10.76 -6.51
CA ALA A 34 -35.27 -10.02 -6.25
C ALA A 34 -34.40 -10.69 -5.16
N LEU A 35 -35.01 -11.22 -4.10
CA LEU A 35 -34.29 -11.97 -3.06
C LEU A 35 -33.70 -13.27 -3.62
N LYS A 36 -34.45 -14.02 -4.43
CA LYS A 36 -33.90 -15.21 -5.11
C LYS A 36 -32.76 -14.87 -6.07
N GLN A 37 -32.89 -13.78 -6.83
CA GLN A 37 -31.82 -13.29 -7.70
C GLN A 37 -30.58 -12.89 -6.90
N PHE A 38 -30.79 -12.24 -5.74
CA PHE A 38 -29.70 -11.90 -4.84
C PHE A 38 -29.01 -13.15 -4.27
N ASP A 39 -29.75 -14.17 -3.84
CA ASP A 39 -29.18 -15.43 -3.37
C ASP A 39 -28.39 -16.15 -4.48
N SER A 40 -28.95 -16.21 -5.69
CA SER A 40 -28.25 -16.77 -6.86
C SER A 40 -26.97 -16.02 -7.17
N LEU A 41 -27.01 -14.68 -7.12
CA LEU A 41 -25.84 -13.84 -7.35
C LEU A 41 -24.81 -13.99 -6.22
N GLN A 42 -25.27 -14.10 -4.97
CA GLN A 42 -24.41 -14.34 -3.82
C GLN A 42 -23.65 -15.65 -3.99
N HIS A 43 -24.31 -16.73 -4.44
CA HIS A 43 -23.64 -18.00 -4.69
C HIS A 43 -22.62 -17.88 -5.83
N GLN A 44 -23.00 -17.18 -6.91
CA GLN A 44 -22.14 -16.95 -8.06
C GLN A 44 -20.93 -16.07 -7.75
N ILE A 45 -21.01 -15.19 -6.74
CA ILE A 45 -19.90 -14.35 -6.28
C ILE A 45 -19.07 -15.07 -5.20
N GLN A 46 -19.71 -15.86 -4.33
CA GLN A 46 -19.05 -16.49 -3.19
C GLN A 46 -18.01 -17.52 -3.63
N ASP A 47 -18.28 -18.28 -4.70
CA ASP A 47 -17.33 -19.27 -5.22
C ASP A 47 -16.07 -18.63 -5.82
N PRO A 48 -16.15 -17.60 -6.70
CA PRO A 48 -14.99 -16.82 -7.12
C PRO A 48 -14.22 -16.20 -5.97
N VAL A 49 -14.92 -15.60 -4.99
CA VAL A 49 -14.26 -14.97 -3.84
C VAL A 49 -13.53 -16.00 -3.00
N ARG A 50 -14.12 -17.17 -2.74
CA ARG A 50 -13.45 -18.28 -2.04
C ARG A 50 -12.25 -18.80 -2.83
N LYS A 51 -12.37 -18.90 -4.15
CA LYS A 51 -11.26 -19.29 -5.02
C LYS A 51 -10.12 -18.27 -4.97
N LEU A 52 -10.42 -16.97 -5.07
CA LEU A 52 -9.43 -15.91 -4.94
C LEU A 52 -8.76 -15.94 -3.56
N LEU A 53 -9.52 -16.12 -2.47
CA LEU A 53 -8.94 -16.27 -1.13
C LEU A 53 -7.96 -17.43 -1.09
N LYS A 54 -8.33 -18.57 -1.67
CA LYS A 54 -7.48 -19.76 -1.69
C LYS A 54 -6.21 -19.56 -2.54
N GLU A 55 -6.33 -18.91 -3.70
CA GLU A 55 -5.18 -18.55 -4.54
C GLU A 55 -4.26 -17.53 -3.84
N VAL A 56 -4.83 -16.57 -3.10
CA VAL A 56 -4.08 -15.60 -2.31
C VAL A 56 -3.37 -16.28 -1.13
N ASP A 57 -4.04 -17.19 -0.44
CA ASP A 57 -3.43 -17.97 0.66
C ASP A 57 -2.29 -18.86 0.12
N GLU A 58 -2.50 -19.56 -1.00
CA GLU A 58 -1.44 -20.35 -1.65
C GLU A 58 -0.25 -19.49 -2.12
N LEU A 59 -0.53 -18.29 -2.67
CA LEU A 59 0.51 -17.35 -3.07
C LEU A 59 1.27 -16.84 -1.85
N ARG A 60 0.56 -16.46 -0.79
CA ARG A 60 1.13 -16.03 0.48
C ARG A 60 2.01 -17.12 1.08
N ASP A 61 1.56 -18.38 1.10
CA ASP A 61 2.35 -19.48 1.65
C ASP A 61 3.62 -19.72 0.82
N ARG A 62 3.51 -19.63 -0.52
CA ARG A 62 4.66 -19.75 -1.42
C ARG A 62 5.65 -18.60 -1.24
N GLU A 63 5.15 -17.38 -1.07
CA GLU A 63 5.97 -16.19 -0.79
C GLU A 63 6.60 -16.25 0.59
N MET A 64 5.86 -16.66 1.63
CA MET A 64 6.39 -16.85 2.98
C MET A 64 7.46 -17.92 3.01
N LYS A 65 7.27 -19.02 2.26
CA LYS A 65 8.28 -20.08 2.14
C LYS A 65 9.53 -19.59 1.43
N ARG A 66 9.40 -18.93 0.27
CA ARG A 66 10.54 -18.32 -0.45
C ARG A 66 11.23 -17.26 0.38
N PHE A 67 10.47 -16.45 1.10
CA PHE A 67 11.01 -15.43 1.99
C PHE A 67 11.78 -16.07 3.14
N ASN A 68 11.27 -17.13 3.76
CA ASN A 68 11.98 -17.86 4.79
C ASN A 68 13.25 -18.52 4.25
N GLU A 69 13.20 -19.14 3.06
CA GLU A 69 14.37 -19.73 2.41
C GLU A 69 15.43 -18.66 2.09
N GLU A 70 15.04 -17.53 1.50
CA GLU A 70 15.94 -16.40 1.24
C GLU A 70 16.44 -15.74 2.54
N PHE A 71 15.61 -15.67 3.57
CA PHE A 71 15.99 -15.14 4.89
C PHE A 71 17.02 -16.05 5.56
N GLU A 72 16.80 -17.36 5.61
CA GLU A 72 17.76 -18.33 6.13
C GLU A 72 19.06 -18.30 5.34
N ARG A 73 18.97 -18.23 4.00
CA ARG A 73 20.14 -18.10 3.14
C ARG A 73 20.92 -16.81 3.41
N ARG A 74 20.24 -15.67 3.50
CA ARG A 74 20.82 -14.36 3.86
C ARG A 74 21.46 -14.38 5.25
N MET A 75 20.82 -15.06 6.20
CA MET A 75 21.34 -15.23 7.56
C MET A 75 22.59 -16.11 7.57
N ASN A 76 22.61 -17.21 6.82
CA ASN A 76 23.80 -18.03 6.67
C ASN A 76 24.94 -17.26 6.00
N GLU A 77 24.67 -16.56 4.90
CA GLU A 77 25.63 -15.68 4.23
C GLU A 77 26.15 -14.60 5.19
N PHE A 78 25.29 -14.04 6.04
CA PHE A 78 25.70 -13.07 7.06
C PHE A 78 26.62 -13.71 8.11
N HIS A 79 26.32 -14.91 8.60
CA HIS A 79 27.18 -15.61 9.55
C HIS A 79 28.51 -16.01 8.92
N GLU A 80 28.52 -16.34 7.63
CA GLU A 80 29.70 -16.68 6.86
C GLU A 80 30.57 -15.43 6.60
N LEU A 81 29.96 -14.29 6.28
CA LEU A 81 30.64 -13.00 6.23
C LEU A 81 31.17 -12.58 7.60
N GLN A 82 30.40 -12.77 8.66
CA GLN A 82 30.85 -12.51 10.02
C GLN A 82 32.04 -13.39 10.36
N SER A 83 32.01 -14.67 9.98
CA SER A 83 33.09 -15.63 10.21
C SER A 83 34.31 -15.30 9.36
N SER A 84 34.14 -14.92 8.10
CA SER A 84 35.21 -14.47 7.20
C SER A 84 35.84 -13.17 7.68
N ILE A 85 35.04 -12.23 8.21
CA ILE A 85 35.56 -11.04 8.87
C ILE A 85 36.27 -11.44 10.15
N LEU A 86 35.72 -12.32 10.99
CA LEU A 86 36.38 -12.78 12.22
C LEU A 86 37.67 -13.54 11.93
N GLU A 87 37.73 -14.29 10.83
CA GLU A 87 38.89 -15.03 10.37
C GLU A 87 39.90 -14.10 9.75
N ARG A 88 39.49 -13.08 9.00
CA ARG A 88 40.42 -12.08 8.45
C ARG A 88 40.90 -11.08 9.51
N LEU A 89 40.06 -10.73 10.47
CA LEU A 89 40.43 -9.97 11.67
C LEU A 89 41.21 -10.85 12.63
N GLY A 90 40.94 -12.15 12.66
CA GLY A 90 41.61 -13.17 13.47
C GLY A 90 42.95 -13.60 12.87
N MET A 91 43.09 -13.59 11.55
CA MET A 91 44.34 -13.73 10.80
C MET A 91 45.14 -12.44 10.89
N ALA A 92 44.50 -11.27 10.75
CA ALA A 92 45.14 -10.00 11.07
C ALA A 92 45.59 -9.93 12.54
N SER A 93 44.82 -10.51 13.48
CA SER A 93 45.16 -10.62 14.90
C SER A 93 46.17 -11.74 15.19
N LYS A 94 46.31 -12.75 14.32
CA LYS A 94 47.28 -13.85 14.47
C LYS A 94 48.62 -13.57 13.78
N GLU A 95 48.62 -12.79 12.69
CA GLU A 95 49.81 -12.18 12.09
C GLU A 95 50.32 -11.03 12.95
N ALA A 96 49.45 -10.09 13.37
CA ALA A 96 49.84 -9.07 14.35
C ALA A 96 50.16 -9.70 15.71
N GLY A 97 49.48 -10.78 16.10
CA GLY A 97 49.72 -11.49 17.35
C GLY A 97 51.08 -12.20 17.41
N LYS A 98 51.70 -12.54 16.27
CA LYS A 98 53.06 -13.07 16.23
C LYS A 98 54.13 -12.00 16.45
N GLU A 99 53.89 -10.77 16.02
CA GLU A 99 54.78 -9.63 16.29
C GLU A 99 54.53 -9.01 17.68
N VAL A 100 53.28 -8.98 18.14
CA VAL A 100 52.93 -8.44 19.47
C VAL A 100 53.37 -9.37 20.60
N LYS A 101 53.40 -10.70 20.42
CA LYS A 101 53.91 -11.64 21.46
C LYS A 101 55.39 -11.45 21.79
N LYS A 102 56.16 -10.83 20.88
CA LYS A 102 57.58 -10.50 21.09
C LYS A 102 57.78 -9.15 21.80
N LEU A 103 56.77 -8.28 21.80
CA LEU A 103 56.77 -6.97 22.46
C LEU A 103 56.01 -6.98 23.80
N THR A 104 55.11 -7.94 24.05
CA THR A 104 54.38 -8.06 25.32
C THR A 104 55.17 -8.71 26.46
N ASP A 105 56.28 -9.40 26.18
CA ASP A 105 57.16 -9.96 27.21
C ASP A 105 58.00 -8.87 27.90
N GLU A 106 58.26 -7.75 27.23
CA GLU A 106 59.06 -6.63 27.77
C GLU A 106 58.24 -5.63 28.60
N VAL A 107 56.93 -5.52 28.35
CA VAL A 107 56.04 -4.57 29.05
C VAL A 107 55.33 -5.21 30.25
N SER A 108 55.35 -6.55 30.38
CA SER A 108 54.72 -7.28 31.48
C SER A 108 55.46 -7.20 32.83
N LYS A 109 56.54 -6.42 32.93
CA LYS A 109 57.26 -6.18 34.20
C LYS A 109 56.89 -4.88 34.92
N GLU A 110 56.10 -3.99 34.31
CA GLU A 110 55.89 -2.64 34.86
C GLU A 110 54.45 -2.14 34.75
N ALA A 111 53.48 -2.91 35.24
CA ALA A 111 52.16 -2.35 35.60
C ALA A 111 51.39 -3.21 36.62
N THR A 112 52.10 -4.04 37.38
CA THR A 112 51.54 -4.84 38.49
C THR A 112 51.28 -3.98 39.74
N THR A 113 50.79 -2.75 39.64
CA THR A 113 50.49 -1.93 40.82
C THR A 113 49.42 -0.87 40.53
N ALA A 114 48.14 -1.24 40.50
CA ALA A 114 47.02 -0.38 40.94
C ALA A 114 45.68 -1.11 40.80
N ALA A 115 45.51 -2.19 41.56
CA ALA A 115 44.18 -2.65 41.91
C ALA A 115 43.47 -1.58 42.76
N LYS A 116 42.27 -1.14 42.38
CA LYS A 116 41.05 -1.26 43.22
C LYS A 116 39.87 -0.39 42.74
N LYS A 117 38.72 -1.06 42.79
CA LYS A 117 37.39 -0.60 43.25
C LYS A 117 36.44 0.08 42.24
N ALA A 118 35.31 -0.64 42.12
CA ALA A 118 33.94 -0.14 42.22
C ALA A 118 33.23 0.31 40.93
N ALA A 119 32.40 -0.60 40.40
CA ALA A 119 31.03 -0.25 40.04
C ALA A 119 30.25 0.19 41.32
N PRO A 120 29.08 0.88 41.29
CA PRO A 120 28.14 1.05 40.17
C PRO A 120 27.40 2.43 40.10
N LYS A 121 26.40 2.50 39.19
CA LYS A 121 25.13 3.28 39.24
C LYS A 121 25.03 4.72 38.69
N THR A 122 23.96 4.86 37.88
CA THR A 122 23.00 5.98 37.75
C THR A 122 23.45 7.29 37.08
N THR A 123 22.78 7.69 36.00
CA THR A 123 21.71 8.71 36.00
C THR A 123 21.42 9.22 34.58
N ALA A 124 20.14 9.45 34.32
CA ALA A 124 19.63 10.17 33.17
C ALA A 124 20.19 11.59 33.09
N LYS A 125 20.45 12.09 31.87
CA LYS A 125 20.44 13.53 31.62
C LYS A 125 19.92 13.89 30.23
N LYS A 126 18.65 14.29 30.27
CA LYS A 126 17.89 15.13 29.35
C LYS A 126 18.67 16.40 28.96
N THR A 127 18.80 16.66 27.65
CA THR A 127 19.00 17.99 27.01
C THR A 127 18.74 17.78 25.50
N SER A 128 18.25 18.70 24.68
CA SER A 128 17.43 19.90 24.81
C SER A 128 17.10 20.29 23.36
N ALA A 129 15.86 20.71 23.15
CA ALA A 129 15.30 21.36 21.97
C ALA A 129 16.27 22.14 21.04
N LYS A 130 16.08 21.98 19.72
CA LYS A 130 16.24 23.09 18.78
C LYS A 130 15.08 23.11 17.78
N LYS A 131 14.09 23.94 18.13
CA LYS A 131 12.97 24.36 17.30
C LYS A 131 13.40 25.64 16.57
N ALA A 132 13.24 25.69 15.25
CA ALA A 132 13.41 26.88 14.43
C ALA A 132 12.46 26.75 13.21
N PRO A 133 11.98 27.85 12.62
CA PRO A 133 10.61 28.29 12.84
C PRO A 133 9.71 28.14 11.61
N ALA A 134 8.41 27.99 11.88
CA ALA A 134 7.34 28.10 10.91
C ALA A 134 7.31 29.51 10.30
N LYS A 135 7.53 29.62 8.99
CA LYS A 135 7.26 30.84 8.22
C LYS A 135 5.84 30.75 7.64
N LYS A 136 4.88 31.28 8.41
CA LYS A 136 3.58 31.73 7.87
C LYS A 136 3.85 32.92 6.95
N THR A 137 3.46 32.81 5.69
CA THR A 137 3.21 33.99 4.85
C THR A 137 1.97 33.75 4.00
N ALA A 138 0.94 34.53 4.34
CA ALA A 138 -0.06 35.16 3.50
C ALA A 138 -0.84 34.29 2.48
N ALA A 139 -2.11 34.08 2.81
CA ALA A 139 -3.18 33.90 1.85
C ALA A 139 -3.23 35.09 0.87
N LYS A 140 -3.25 34.81 -0.43
CA LYS A 140 -3.66 35.78 -1.47
C LYS A 140 -4.66 35.10 -2.39
N LYS A 141 -5.91 35.59 -2.34
CA LYS A 141 -7.02 35.28 -3.27
C LYS A 141 -6.70 35.79 -4.68
N SER A 142 -7.23 35.06 -5.68
CA SER A 142 -7.73 35.47 -7.03
C SER A 142 -6.90 36.46 -7.87
N THR A 143 -6.60 36.33 -9.16
CA THR A 143 -6.95 35.54 -10.37
C THR A 143 -5.97 36.10 -11.45
N PRO A 144 -6.10 35.86 -12.77
CA PRO A 144 -6.21 34.63 -13.55
C PRO A 144 -4.83 34.32 -14.21
N LYS A 145 -4.35 33.07 -14.19
CA LYS A 145 -3.08 32.74 -14.86
C LYS A 145 -3.32 31.73 -15.97
N VAL A 146 -3.37 32.29 -17.18
CA VAL A 146 -3.03 31.71 -18.48
C VAL A 146 -2.37 30.34 -18.33
N ALA A 147 -3.02 29.34 -18.95
CA ALA A 147 -2.52 27.99 -19.08
C ALA A 147 -1.05 28.02 -19.52
N LYS A 148 -0.16 27.71 -18.57
CA LYS A 148 1.16 27.22 -18.94
C LYS A 148 0.93 25.96 -19.76
N PRO A 149 1.71 25.72 -20.83
CA PRO A 149 1.64 24.44 -21.53
C PRO A 149 1.76 23.36 -20.46
N VAL A 150 0.73 22.53 -20.37
CA VAL A 150 0.77 21.35 -19.51
C VAL A 150 1.99 20.61 -19.98
N ASP A 151 3.02 20.49 -19.13
CA ASP A 151 4.16 19.65 -19.45
C ASP A 151 3.60 18.23 -19.56
N LYS A 152 3.29 17.83 -20.79
CA LYS A 152 2.77 16.51 -21.13
C LYS A 152 3.72 15.43 -20.63
N SER A 153 4.98 15.78 -20.39
CA SER A 153 6.01 14.90 -19.81
C SER A 153 5.97 14.74 -18.29
N ASN A 154 5.09 15.47 -17.59
CA ASN A 154 5.00 15.46 -16.14
C ASN A 154 3.85 14.58 -15.65
N LEU A 155 4.11 13.28 -15.62
CA LEU A 155 3.15 12.24 -15.21
C LEU A 155 2.64 12.41 -13.77
N THR A 156 3.32 13.21 -12.93
CA THR A 156 2.85 13.52 -11.56
C THR A 156 1.62 14.44 -11.53
N LEU A 157 1.25 15.03 -12.67
CA LEU A 157 0.01 15.80 -12.80
C LEU A 157 -1.23 14.91 -12.78
N VAL A 158 -1.10 13.65 -13.22
CA VAL A 158 -2.15 12.64 -13.10
C VAL A 158 -2.24 12.25 -11.62
N LYS A 159 -3.38 12.49 -11.00
CA LYS A 159 -3.55 12.23 -9.57
C LYS A 159 -3.63 10.71 -9.36
N GLY A 160 -2.98 10.29 -8.28
CA GLY A 160 -2.63 8.88 -8.05
C GLY A 160 -1.25 8.47 -8.59
N ILE A 161 -0.65 9.18 -9.57
CA ILE A 161 0.74 8.91 -9.99
C ILE A 161 1.70 9.65 -9.06
N GLY A 162 2.20 8.94 -8.06
CA GLY A 162 3.22 9.45 -7.15
C GLY A 162 4.60 9.63 -7.81
N PRO A 163 5.55 10.36 -7.18
CA PRO A 163 6.89 10.59 -7.73
C PRO A 163 7.66 9.30 -8.06
N ALA A 164 7.47 8.26 -7.24
CA ALA A 164 8.06 6.94 -7.46
C ALA A 164 7.47 6.25 -8.69
N THR A 165 6.15 6.31 -8.88
CA THR A 165 5.47 5.73 -10.03
C THR A 165 5.80 6.50 -11.30
N ALA A 166 5.81 7.83 -11.26
CA ALA A 166 6.22 8.67 -12.37
C ALA A 166 7.67 8.37 -12.82
N LYS A 167 8.58 8.12 -11.87
CA LYS A 167 9.95 7.70 -12.20
C LYS A 167 9.98 6.34 -12.89
N LYS A 168 9.28 5.34 -12.33
CA LYS A 168 9.21 4.00 -12.94
C LYS A 168 8.50 3.99 -14.31
N MET A 169 7.51 4.85 -14.52
CA MET A 169 6.83 4.99 -15.81
C MET A 169 7.75 5.63 -16.86
N LYS A 170 8.54 6.65 -16.46
CA LYS A 170 9.60 7.23 -17.31
C LYS A 170 10.68 6.21 -17.63
N ASP A 171 11.11 5.41 -16.65
CA ASP A 171 12.08 4.33 -16.84
C ASP A 171 11.53 3.22 -17.76
N ALA A 172 10.22 2.97 -17.72
CA ALA A 172 9.53 2.07 -18.65
C ALA A 172 9.31 2.70 -20.05
N GLY A 173 9.66 3.98 -20.25
CA GLY A 173 9.50 4.70 -21.51
C GLY A 173 8.13 5.34 -21.72
N ILE A 174 7.22 5.26 -20.75
CA ILE A 174 5.98 6.04 -20.73
C ILE A 174 6.36 7.41 -20.22
N THR A 175 6.59 8.35 -21.13
CA THR A 175 7.07 9.68 -20.78
C THR A 175 5.99 10.73 -20.89
N SER A 176 4.84 10.44 -21.50
CA SER A 176 3.77 11.43 -21.71
C SER A 176 2.43 11.04 -21.09
N ILE A 177 1.69 12.04 -20.59
CA ILE A 177 0.32 11.93 -20.07
C ILE A 177 -0.61 11.35 -21.14
N ASP A 178 -0.39 11.71 -22.42
CA ASP A 178 -1.17 11.24 -23.56
C ASP A 178 -1.05 9.71 -23.75
N GLN A 179 0.12 9.13 -23.45
CA GLN A 179 0.37 7.68 -23.48
C GLN A 179 -0.32 6.95 -22.31
N ILE A 180 -0.62 7.66 -21.22
CA ILE A 180 -1.39 7.11 -20.09
C ILE A 180 -2.89 7.22 -20.38
N ALA A 181 -3.31 8.31 -21.03
CA ALA A 181 -4.69 8.57 -21.44
C ALA A 181 -5.15 7.57 -22.51
N ASN A 182 -4.33 7.32 -23.52
CA ASN A 182 -4.56 6.35 -24.59
C ASN A 182 -3.36 5.40 -24.72
N PRO A 183 -3.26 4.37 -23.87
CA PRO A 183 -2.11 3.47 -23.89
C PRO A 183 -2.12 2.57 -25.12
N SER A 184 -1.00 2.58 -25.86
CA SER A 184 -0.69 1.60 -26.92
C SER A 184 -0.47 0.21 -26.32
N GLU A 185 -0.51 -0.86 -27.11
CA GLU A 185 -0.37 -2.24 -26.62
C GLU A 185 0.92 -2.45 -25.79
N ALA A 186 2.03 -1.85 -26.22
CA ALA A 186 3.31 -1.87 -25.50
C ALA A 186 3.26 -1.08 -24.17
N ASP A 187 2.48 0.01 -24.12
CA ASP A 187 2.33 0.81 -22.91
C ASP A 187 1.37 0.16 -21.93
N GLN A 188 0.34 -0.55 -22.42
CA GLN A 188 -0.55 -1.35 -21.57
C GLN A 188 0.21 -2.47 -20.84
N GLU A 189 1.16 -3.12 -21.52
CA GLU A 189 1.97 -4.18 -20.91
C GLU A 189 2.87 -3.64 -19.79
N LYS A 190 3.47 -2.47 -20.01
CA LYS A 190 4.25 -1.74 -19.01
C LYS A 190 3.38 -1.20 -17.88
N LEU A 191 2.17 -0.73 -18.20
CA LEU A 191 1.18 -0.26 -17.23
C LEU A 191 0.67 -1.41 -16.36
N LYS A 192 0.48 -2.63 -16.90
CA LYS A 192 0.10 -3.81 -16.12
C LYS A 192 1.10 -4.13 -15.01
N ALA A 193 2.39 -3.84 -15.20
CA ALA A 193 3.39 -3.95 -14.13
C ALA A 193 3.16 -2.96 -12.96
N PHE A 194 2.34 -1.92 -13.18
CA PHE A 194 1.91 -0.95 -12.17
C PHE A 194 0.47 -1.16 -11.67
N SER A 195 -0.18 -2.27 -12.03
CA SER A 195 -1.54 -2.61 -11.56
C SER A 195 -1.66 -2.71 -10.04
N GLY A 196 -0.56 -3.01 -9.33
CA GLY A 196 -0.52 -3.01 -7.86
C GLY A 196 -0.41 -1.62 -7.22
N VAL A 197 -0.28 -0.55 -8.00
CA VAL A 197 -0.20 0.82 -7.48
C VAL A 197 -1.60 1.33 -7.16
N LYS A 198 -1.80 1.83 -5.93
CA LYS A 198 -3.08 2.44 -5.52
C LYS A 198 -3.46 3.58 -6.47
N GLY A 199 -4.63 3.46 -7.09
CA GLY A 199 -5.16 4.44 -8.04
C GLY A 199 -4.84 4.16 -9.51
N PHE A 200 -4.21 3.02 -9.83
CA PHE A 200 -3.87 2.64 -11.21
C PHE A 200 -5.06 2.72 -12.17
N ASP A 201 -6.24 2.24 -11.77
CA ASP A 201 -7.46 2.27 -12.57
C ASP A 201 -7.93 3.72 -12.88
N GLN A 202 -7.51 4.69 -12.08
CA GLN A 202 -7.82 6.11 -12.29
C GLN A 202 -6.78 6.84 -13.13
N PHE A 203 -5.59 6.26 -13.37
CA PHE A 203 -4.51 6.94 -14.09
C PHE A 203 -4.92 7.31 -15.51
N SER A 204 -5.56 6.40 -16.25
CA SER A 204 -6.04 6.70 -17.60
C SER A 204 -7.21 7.70 -17.59
N ALA A 205 -8.13 7.57 -16.64
CA ALA A 205 -9.28 8.47 -16.53
C ALA A 205 -8.87 9.90 -16.15
N GLU A 206 -7.85 10.05 -15.32
CA GLU A 206 -7.32 11.35 -14.92
C GLU A 206 -6.34 11.93 -15.94
N ALA A 207 -5.55 11.09 -16.61
CA ALA A 207 -4.74 11.53 -17.75
C ALA A 207 -5.62 12.10 -18.87
N LYS A 208 -6.79 11.49 -19.14
CA LYS A 208 -7.80 12.02 -20.08
C LYS A 208 -8.44 13.35 -19.65
N LYS A 209 -8.35 13.75 -18.38
CA LYS A 209 -8.84 15.07 -17.91
C LYS A 209 -7.80 16.18 -18.09
N ILE A 210 -6.54 15.79 -18.26
CA ILE A 210 -5.38 16.69 -18.31
C ILE A 210 -4.89 16.88 -19.75
N ASN A 211 -5.08 15.87 -20.61
CA ASN A 211 -4.88 15.95 -22.06
C ASN A 211 -6.09 16.59 -22.76
#